data_AF-A0A524PAY1-F1
#
_entry.id   AF-A0A524PAY1-F1
#
_cell.length_a   1.000
_cell.length_b   1.000
_cell.length_c   1.000
_cell.angle_alpha   90.00
_cell.angle_beta   90.00
_cell.angle_gamma   90.00
#
_symmetry.space_group_name_H-M   'P 1'
#
loop_
_entity.id
_entity.type
_entity.pdbx_description
1 polymer ?
#
loop_
_entity_poly.entity_id
_entity_poly.type
_entity_poly.pdbx_seq_one_letter_code
_entity_poly.pdbx_strand_id
1 'polypeptide(L)'
;RPLVMTSANVSEEPICRDNEEARRRLDGIADAILIHDRALAMRCDDSVARVIAGTPTIMRRSRGFVPRPFALAGPVAEPLLACGGHLKNTFCIAIGDRAYFGPHIGDLETVAALEFFEEAIERMETILSVRPKRIAHDRHPGYLSTRYAMARKDATLVGV
;
A
#
# COMPACT_ATOMS: atom_id res chain seq x y z
N ARG A 1 24.23 6.08 -21.50
CA ARG A 1 24.33 6.68 -20.14
C ARG A 1 23.20 6.10 -19.29
N PRO A 2 23.40 5.74 -18.01
CA PRO A 2 22.30 5.35 -17.12
C PRO A 2 21.41 6.57 -16.83
N LEU A 3 20.13 6.32 -16.55
CA LEU A 3 19.16 7.33 -16.12
C LEU A 3 18.71 7.02 -14.69
N VAL A 4 18.50 8.07 -13.89
CA VAL A 4 17.93 7.94 -12.56
C VAL A 4 16.41 7.77 -12.70
N MET A 5 15.87 6.76 -12.03
CA MET A 5 14.44 6.53 -11.89
C MET A 5 14.11 6.56 -10.40
N THR A 6 13.36 7.57 -9.99
CA THR A 6 12.82 7.71 -8.63
C THR A 6 11.33 8.00 -8.74
N SER A 7 10.60 7.77 -7.66
CA SER A 7 9.18 8.07 -7.59
C SER A 7 8.93 9.56 -7.84
N ALA A 8 7.93 9.87 -8.66
CA ALA A 8 7.55 11.22 -9.02
C ALA A 8 6.62 11.81 -7.96
N ASN A 9 7.19 12.36 -6.90
CA ASN A 9 6.48 12.97 -5.77
C ASN A 9 7.34 14.01 -5.05
N VAL A 10 6.68 14.88 -4.29
CA VAL A 10 7.31 15.63 -3.19
C VAL A 10 7.70 14.62 -2.09
N SER A 11 8.80 14.87 -1.38
CA SER A 11 9.28 13.98 -0.30
C SER A 11 8.16 13.62 0.66
N GLU A 12 8.12 12.36 1.09
CA GLU A 12 7.12 11.78 2.03
C GLU A 12 5.66 11.73 1.55
N GLU A 13 5.40 12.06 0.29
CA GLU A 13 4.08 11.90 -0.31
C GLU A 13 4.03 10.74 -1.33
N PRO A 14 2.87 10.12 -1.57
CA PRO A 14 2.73 9.04 -2.56
C PRO A 14 3.12 9.47 -3.98
N ILE A 15 3.62 8.51 -4.78
CA ILE A 15 3.91 8.69 -6.21
C ILE A 15 2.69 9.20 -6.97
N CYS A 16 2.85 10.25 -7.79
CA CYS A 16 1.77 10.79 -8.61
C CYS A 16 1.17 9.71 -9.52
N ARG A 17 -0.15 9.69 -9.64
CA ARG A 17 -0.91 8.77 -10.50
C ARG A 17 -1.52 9.49 -11.69
N ASP A 18 -2.09 10.67 -11.45
CA ASP A 18 -2.92 11.37 -12.41
C ASP A 18 -2.12 12.46 -13.14
N ASN A 19 -2.42 12.70 -14.41
CA ASN A 19 -1.68 13.66 -15.23
C ASN A 19 -1.77 15.11 -14.70
N GLU A 20 -2.91 15.47 -14.11
CA GLU A 20 -3.10 16.80 -13.49
C GLU A 20 -2.36 16.90 -12.15
N GLU A 21 -2.38 15.82 -11.36
CA GLU A 21 -1.61 15.71 -10.12
C GLU A 21 -0.12 15.88 -10.39
N ALA A 22 0.43 15.19 -11.40
CA ALA A 22 1.83 15.29 -11.78
C ALA A 22 2.21 16.72 -12.19
N ARG A 23 1.40 17.38 -13.02
CA ARG A 23 1.65 18.78 -13.42
C ARG A 23 1.66 19.73 -12.23
N ARG A 24 0.76 19.55 -11.27
CA ARG A 24 0.64 20.41 -10.09
C ARG A 24 1.75 20.16 -9.08
N ARG A 25 2.04 18.90 -8.76
CA ARG A 25 2.97 18.52 -7.67
C ARG A 25 4.42 18.52 -8.08
N LEU A 26 4.73 18.39 -9.38
CA LEU A 26 6.09 18.40 -9.90
C LEU A 26 6.50 19.75 -10.48
N ASP A 27 5.62 20.75 -10.39
CA ASP A 27 5.95 22.14 -10.72
C ASP A 27 7.13 22.61 -9.85
N GLY A 28 8.16 23.18 -10.48
CA GLY A 28 9.40 23.54 -9.81
C GLY A 28 10.33 22.39 -9.44
N ILE A 29 9.97 21.13 -9.73
CA ILE A 29 10.83 19.94 -9.56
C ILE A 29 11.31 19.42 -10.92
N ALA A 30 10.39 19.29 -11.88
CA ALA A 30 10.67 18.71 -13.19
C ALA A 30 10.72 19.81 -14.28
N ASP A 31 11.79 19.84 -15.07
CA ASP A 31 11.90 20.74 -16.22
C ASP A 31 10.93 20.37 -17.36
N ALA A 32 10.55 19.08 -17.44
CA ALA A 32 9.61 18.56 -18.42
C ALA A 32 8.87 17.34 -17.86
N ILE A 33 7.63 17.13 -18.32
CA ILE A 33 6.76 16.03 -17.91
C ILE A 33 6.34 15.23 -19.15
N LEU A 34 6.69 13.94 -19.17
CA LEU A 34 6.26 12.99 -20.20
C LEU A 34 5.10 12.15 -19.65
N ILE A 35 3.93 12.24 -20.29
CA ILE A 35 2.67 11.59 -19.86
C ILE A 35 1.97 10.91 -21.05
N HIS A 36 0.96 10.11 -20.76
CA HIS A 36 0.09 9.46 -21.75
C HIS A 36 -1.38 9.52 -21.34
N ASP A 37 -2.28 9.14 -22.23
CA ASP A 37 -3.74 9.15 -22.06
C ASP A 37 -4.33 7.86 -21.47
N ARG A 38 -3.52 6.80 -21.32
CA ARG A 38 -3.94 5.61 -20.57
C ARG A 38 -3.97 5.89 -19.06
N ALA A 39 -5.15 6.04 -18.48
CA ALA A 39 -5.28 6.25 -17.03
C ALA A 39 -4.63 5.12 -16.21
N LEU A 40 -3.95 5.48 -15.12
CA LEU A 40 -3.39 4.54 -14.16
C LEU A 40 -4.45 4.21 -13.09
N ALA A 41 -4.86 2.95 -13.02
CA ALA A 41 -5.94 2.53 -12.13
C ALA A 41 -5.56 2.51 -10.64
N MET A 42 -4.26 2.43 -10.32
CA MET A 42 -3.70 2.35 -8.97
C MET A 42 -2.29 2.94 -8.94
N ARG A 43 -1.91 3.56 -7.83
CA ARG A 43 -0.51 3.88 -7.54
C ARG A 43 0.27 2.57 -7.30
N CYS A 44 1.49 2.50 -7.80
CA CYS A 44 2.32 1.31 -7.63
C CYS A 44 3.79 1.68 -7.72
N ASP A 45 4.47 1.71 -6.57
CA ASP A 45 5.91 1.89 -6.51
C ASP A 45 6.67 0.71 -7.11
N ASP A 46 7.91 0.97 -7.49
CA ASP A 46 8.86 -0.07 -7.87
C ASP A 46 9.17 -1.00 -6.69
N SER A 47 9.16 -2.30 -6.95
CA SER A 47 9.67 -3.27 -5.97
C SER A 47 11.18 -3.20 -5.90
N VAL A 48 11.72 -3.32 -4.68
CA VAL A 48 13.17 -3.28 -4.42
C VAL A 48 13.58 -4.58 -3.75
N ALA A 49 14.62 -5.21 -4.29
CA ALA A 49 15.22 -6.42 -3.77
C ALA A 49 16.75 -6.25 -3.67
N ARG A 50 17.37 -6.95 -2.73
CA ARG A 50 18.82 -7.06 -2.60
C ARG A 50 19.18 -8.52 -2.40
N VAL A 51 20.30 -8.97 -2.97
CA VAL A 51 20.87 -10.27 -2.64
C VAL A 51 21.61 -10.15 -1.31
N ILE A 52 21.16 -10.89 -0.30
CA ILE A 52 21.78 -10.96 1.03
C ILE A 52 22.15 -12.42 1.28
N ALA A 53 23.43 -12.66 1.60
CA ALA A 53 23.97 -14.02 1.80
C ALA A 53 23.58 -15.00 0.67
N GLY A 54 23.69 -14.55 -0.59
CA GLY A 54 23.34 -15.35 -1.77
C GLY A 54 21.84 -15.48 -2.05
N THR A 55 20.96 -14.92 -1.22
CA THR A 55 19.50 -15.05 -1.36
C THR A 55 18.85 -13.72 -1.77
N PRO A 56 17.98 -13.69 -2.80
CA PRO A 56 17.16 -12.52 -3.09
C PRO A 56 16.22 -12.20 -1.93
N THR A 57 16.39 -11.04 -1.30
CA THR A 57 15.57 -10.53 -0.20
C THR A 57 14.81 -9.30 -0.65
N ILE A 58 13.49 -9.34 -0.52
CA ILE A 58 12.61 -8.21 -0.86
C ILE A 58 12.67 -7.17 0.27
N MET A 59 12.98 -5.93 -0.10
CA MET A 59 12.98 -4.76 0.78
C MET A 59 11.69 -3.96 0.64
N ARG A 60 11.15 -3.90 -0.59
CA ARG A 60 9.88 -3.25 -0.91
C ARG A 60 9.10 -4.14 -1.88
N ARG A 61 7.90 -4.57 -1.48
CA ARG A 61 7.00 -5.40 -2.30
C ARG A 61 5.89 -4.51 -2.88
N SER A 62 5.92 -4.27 -4.19
CA SER A 62 4.89 -3.49 -4.88
C SER A 62 4.77 -3.96 -6.34
N ARG A 63 5.23 -3.19 -7.34
CA ARG A 63 5.13 -3.53 -8.77
C ARG A 63 5.72 -4.89 -9.10
N GLY A 64 4.99 -5.70 -9.86
CA GLY A 64 5.39 -7.06 -10.26
C GLY A 64 5.14 -8.13 -9.19
N PHE A 65 4.72 -7.76 -7.97
CA PHE A 65 4.41 -8.71 -6.90
C PHE A 65 2.96 -8.62 -6.43
N VAL A 66 2.42 -7.41 -6.26
CA VAL A 66 1.03 -7.20 -5.83
C VAL A 66 0.10 -7.35 -7.04
N PRO A 67 -1.05 -8.06 -6.93
CA PRO A 67 -1.67 -8.61 -5.71
C PRO A 67 -1.43 -10.13 -5.51
N ARG A 68 -0.31 -10.70 -5.98
CA ARG A 68 -0.07 -12.15 -5.83
C ARG A 68 -0.08 -12.55 -4.34
N PRO A 69 -0.92 -13.51 -3.93
CA PRO A 69 -1.07 -13.87 -2.53
C PRO A 69 0.07 -14.75 -2.02
N PHE A 70 0.14 -14.86 -0.70
CA PHE A 70 0.85 -15.94 0.00
C PHE A 70 -0.15 -16.99 0.49
N ALA A 71 0.26 -18.26 0.46
CA ALA A 71 -0.48 -19.34 1.10
C ALA A 71 -0.30 -19.26 2.63
N LEU A 72 -1.37 -19.45 3.36
CA LEU A 72 -1.40 -19.55 4.82
C LEU A 72 -1.31 -21.03 5.24
N ALA A 73 -0.83 -21.28 6.46
CA ALA A 73 -0.74 -22.63 7.02
C ALA A 73 -2.13 -23.29 7.23
N GLY A 74 -3.17 -22.47 7.32
CA GLY A 74 -4.56 -22.89 7.41
C GLY A 74 -5.49 -21.73 7.09
N PRO A 75 -6.78 -22.01 6.83
CA PRO A 75 -7.72 -20.97 6.45
C PRO A 75 -8.06 -20.05 7.64
N VAL A 76 -8.20 -18.75 7.36
CA VAL A 76 -8.81 -17.82 8.33
C VAL A 76 -10.31 -18.10 8.46
N ALA A 77 -10.83 -18.00 9.69
CA ALA A 77 -12.25 -18.28 9.96
C ALA A 77 -13.19 -17.26 9.28
N GLU A 78 -12.75 -16.01 9.17
CA GLU A 78 -13.46 -14.93 8.50
C GLU A 78 -12.48 -13.99 7.80
N PRO A 79 -12.92 -13.26 6.76
CA PRO A 79 -12.05 -12.30 6.10
C PRO A 79 -11.49 -11.26 7.06
N LEU A 80 -10.18 -11.05 7.01
CA LEU A 80 -9.46 -10.18 7.94
C LEU A 80 -8.63 -9.15 7.17
N LEU A 81 -8.68 -7.91 7.62
CA LEU A 81 -7.75 -6.85 7.20
C LEU A 81 -6.72 -6.63 8.30
N ALA A 82 -5.44 -6.77 7.99
CA ALA A 82 -4.36 -6.32 8.86
C ALA A 82 -3.86 -4.96 8.34
N CYS A 83 -3.99 -3.91 9.14
CA CYS A 83 -3.65 -2.54 8.74
C CYS A 83 -2.14 -2.25 8.73
N GLY A 84 -1.34 -3.09 9.39
CA GLY A 84 0.11 -2.91 9.51
C GLY A 84 0.52 -1.77 10.46
N GLY A 85 1.83 -1.53 10.54
CA GLY A 85 2.43 -0.49 11.38
C GLY A 85 2.41 0.90 10.73
N HIS A 86 3.22 1.81 11.26
CA HIS A 86 3.28 3.20 10.76
C HIS A 86 4.30 3.42 9.65
N LEU A 87 5.50 2.88 9.84
CA LEU A 87 6.62 3.03 8.91
C LEU A 87 6.62 1.90 7.88
N LYS A 88 6.94 2.24 6.64
CA LYS A 88 6.97 1.35 5.47
C LYS A 88 5.69 0.52 5.40
N ASN A 89 4.56 1.17 5.66
CA ASN A 89 3.27 0.54 5.83
C ASN A 89 2.92 -0.33 4.60
N THR A 90 2.31 -1.47 4.91
CA THR A 90 1.63 -2.33 3.95
C THR A 90 0.50 -3.01 4.70
N PHE A 91 -0.71 -2.97 4.15
CA PHE A 91 -1.85 -3.73 4.68
C PHE A 91 -1.91 -5.13 4.06
N CYS A 92 -2.70 -6.01 4.67
CA CYS A 92 -2.97 -7.35 4.13
C CYS A 92 -4.44 -7.72 4.31
N ILE A 93 -5.07 -8.29 3.27
CA ILE A 93 -6.39 -8.90 3.35
C ILE A 93 -6.23 -10.41 3.27
N ALA A 94 -6.68 -11.12 4.31
CA ALA A 94 -6.67 -12.58 4.37
C ALA A 94 -8.08 -13.15 4.11
N ILE A 95 -8.17 -14.16 3.24
CA ILE A 95 -9.43 -14.83 2.85
C ILE A 95 -9.12 -16.32 2.64
N GLY A 96 -9.84 -17.19 3.35
CA GLY A 96 -9.56 -18.63 3.30
C GLY A 96 -8.10 -18.89 3.66
N ASP A 97 -7.40 -19.66 2.84
CA ASP A 97 -5.99 -20.03 3.03
C ASP A 97 -5.00 -19.06 2.34
N ARG A 98 -5.42 -17.82 2.03
CA ARG A 98 -4.59 -16.85 1.30
C ARG A 98 -4.50 -15.50 1.99
N ALA A 99 -3.33 -14.89 1.91
CA ALA A 99 -3.04 -13.52 2.35
C ALA A 99 -2.61 -12.64 1.16
N TYR A 100 -3.39 -11.60 0.88
CA TYR A 100 -3.19 -10.64 -0.20
C TYR A 100 -2.65 -9.34 0.38
N PHE A 101 -1.38 -9.05 0.12
CA PHE A 101 -0.75 -7.80 0.54
C PHE A 101 -1.09 -6.66 -0.42
N GLY A 102 -1.33 -5.47 0.13
CA GLY A 102 -1.38 -4.22 -0.62
C GLY A 102 -0.03 -3.82 -1.21
N PRO A 103 0.01 -2.76 -2.04
CA PRO A 103 1.26 -2.14 -2.44
C PRO A 103 1.97 -1.52 -1.23
N HIS A 104 3.25 -1.19 -1.41
CA HIS A 104 3.96 -0.35 -0.45
C HIS A 104 3.30 1.02 -0.38
N ILE A 105 2.87 1.42 0.81
CA ILE A 105 2.20 2.71 1.04
C ILE A 105 3.22 3.81 1.35
N GLY A 106 4.31 3.45 2.04
CA GLY A 106 5.27 4.41 2.60
C GLY A 106 5.00 4.65 4.08
N ASP A 107 5.44 5.79 4.58
CA ASP A 107 5.27 6.17 5.99
C ASP A 107 3.93 6.92 6.13
N LEU A 108 3.11 6.51 7.10
CA LEU A 108 1.77 7.09 7.31
C LEU A 108 1.83 8.40 8.11
N GLU A 109 2.60 9.36 7.63
CA GLU A 109 2.85 10.64 8.33
C GLU A 109 2.04 11.82 7.75
N THR A 110 1.56 11.69 6.51
CA THR A 110 0.87 12.76 5.79
C THR A 110 -0.58 12.41 5.48
N VAL A 111 -1.42 13.43 5.25
CA VAL A 111 -2.81 13.24 4.80
C VAL A 111 -2.83 12.49 3.46
N ALA A 112 -1.93 12.84 2.53
CA ALA A 112 -1.83 12.16 1.25
C ALA A 112 -1.48 10.67 1.38
N ALA A 113 -0.60 10.31 2.33
CA ALA A 113 -0.27 8.91 2.60
C ALA A 113 -1.46 8.15 3.19
N LEU A 114 -2.23 8.77 4.09
CA LEU A 114 -3.46 8.19 4.62
C LEU A 114 -4.54 8.03 3.55
N GLU A 115 -4.76 9.02 2.70
CA GLU A 115 -5.72 8.93 1.58
C GLU A 115 -5.34 7.78 0.63
N PHE A 116 -4.04 7.64 0.30
CA PHE A 116 -3.58 6.51 -0.50
C PHE A 116 -3.78 5.16 0.21
N PHE A 117 -3.51 5.09 1.51
CA PHE A 117 -3.75 3.88 2.31
C PHE A 117 -5.21 3.43 2.24
N GLU A 118 -6.14 4.37 2.46
CA GLU A 118 -7.58 4.11 2.41
C GLU A 118 -8.03 3.69 1.00
N GLU A 119 -7.64 4.44 -0.03
CA GLU A 119 -7.93 4.13 -1.43
C GLU A 119 -7.42 2.73 -1.82
N ALA A 120 -6.20 2.38 -1.42
CA ALA A 120 -5.60 1.10 -1.76
C ALA A 120 -6.32 -0.08 -1.08
N ILE A 121 -6.75 0.09 0.18
CA ILE A 121 -7.55 -0.91 0.89
C ILE A 121 -8.89 -1.10 0.20
N GLU A 122 -9.64 -0.03 -0.06
CA GLU A 122 -10.94 -0.09 -0.71
C GLU A 122 -10.85 -0.76 -2.08
N ARG A 123 -9.82 -0.40 -2.86
CA ARG A 123 -9.57 -1.00 -4.16
C ARG A 123 -9.29 -2.50 -4.06
N MET A 124 -8.49 -2.92 -3.08
CA MET A 124 -8.19 -4.34 -2.87
C MET A 124 -9.43 -5.11 -2.41
N GLU A 125 -10.27 -4.51 -1.54
CA GLU A 125 -11.57 -5.08 -1.16
C GLU A 125 -12.48 -5.29 -2.38
N THR A 126 -12.52 -4.33 -3.31
CA THR A 126 -13.27 -4.47 -4.57
C THR A 126 -12.70 -5.57 -5.45
N ILE A 127 -11.39 -5.58 -5.68
CA ILE A 127 -10.71 -6.60 -6.53
C ILE A 127 -10.96 -8.01 -6.00
N LEU A 128 -10.91 -8.18 -4.68
CA LEU A 128 -11.11 -9.46 -4.02
C LEU A 128 -12.58 -9.77 -3.73
N SER A 129 -13.49 -8.84 -4.02
CA SER A 129 -14.93 -8.93 -3.73
C SER A 129 -15.20 -9.36 -2.27
N VAL A 130 -14.58 -8.65 -1.33
CA VAL A 130 -14.56 -9.03 0.09
C VAL A 130 -14.88 -7.83 0.99
N ARG A 131 -15.52 -8.12 2.12
CA ARG A 131 -15.66 -7.19 3.24
C ARG A 131 -15.02 -7.83 4.48
N PRO A 132 -13.89 -7.29 4.99
CA PRO A 132 -13.27 -7.76 6.21
C PRO A 132 -14.25 -7.71 7.38
N LYS A 133 -14.38 -8.82 8.11
CA LYS A 133 -15.18 -8.90 9.35
C LYS A 133 -14.33 -8.72 10.60
N ARG A 134 -13.01 -8.91 10.47
CA ARG A 134 -12.01 -8.57 11.48
C ARG A 134 -11.01 -7.56 10.94
N ILE A 135 -10.57 -6.67 11.81
CA ILE A 135 -9.48 -5.74 11.51
C ILE A 135 -8.40 -5.87 12.58
N ALA A 136 -7.23 -6.37 12.17
CA ALA A 136 -6.03 -6.40 13.00
C ALA A 136 -5.25 -5.10 12.83
N HIS A 137 -4.81 -4.52 13.94
CA HIS A 137 -4.04 -3.28 13.96
C HIS A 137 -2.96 -3.32 15.04
N ASP A 138 -1.96 -2.45 14.90
CA ASP A 138 -0.92 -2.26 15.91
C ASP A 138 -1.53 -1.69 17.21
N ARG A 139 -1.06 -2.15 18.37
CA ARG A 139 -1.52 -1.64 19.68
C ARG A 139 -1.19 -0.18 19.93
N HIS A 140 -0.30 0.44 19.15
CA HIS A 140 0.02 1.85 19.31
C HIS A 140 -1.17 2.75 18.90
N PRO A 141 -1.79 3.49 19.84
CA PRO A 141 -3.02 4.23 19.56
C PRO A 141 -2.79 5.46 18.68
N GLY A 142 -1.54 5.96 18.60
CA GLY A 142 -1.18 7.12 17.79
C GLY A 142 -1.00 6.84 16.30
N TYR A 143 -0.98 5.58 15.87
CA TYR A 143 -0.78 5.25 14.45
C TYR A 143 -2.02 5.57 13.63
N LEU A 144 -1.83 6.21 12.46
CA LEU A 144 -2.93 6.46 11.53
C LEU A 144 -3.60 5.16 11.07
N SER A 145 -2.83 4.08 10.88
CA SER A 145 -3.37 2.74 10.57
C SER A 145 -4.29 2.21 11.67
N THR A 146 -3.94 2.42 12.95
CA THR A 146 -4.76 2.05 14.11
C THR A 146 -6.02 2.91 14.20
N ARG A 147 -5.90 4.22 13.97
CA ARG A 147 -7.06 5.12 13.95
C ARG A 147 -8.02 4.80 12.81
N TYR A 148 -7.50 4.45 11.63
CA TYR A 148 -8.30 3.94 10.51
C TYR A 148 -9.07 2.68 10.92
N ALA A 149 -8.40 1.70 11.54
CA ALA A 149 -9.06 0.48 12.00
C ALA A 149 -10.21 0.80 12.97
N MET A 150 -9.97 1.66 13.97
CA MET A 150 -10.97 2.07 14.96
C MET A 150 -12.17 2.83 14.36
N ALA A 151 -11.99 3.48 13.21
CA ALA A 151 -13.09 4.19 12.53
C ALA A 151 -14.07 3.23 11.83
N ARG A 152 -13.66 1.99 11.54
CA ARG A 152 -14.51 0.97 10.88
C ARG A 152 -15.37 0.23 11.90
N LYS A 153 -16.65 0.60 11.96
CA LYS A 153 -17.63 0.11 12.94
C LYS A 153 -18.23 -1.27 12.60
N ASP A 154 -18.04 -1.73 11.37
CA ASP A 154 -18.64 -2.94 10.81
C ASP A 154 -17.78 -4.21 11.00
N ALA A 155 -16.66 -4.10 11.73
CA ALA A 155 -15.73 -5.20 11.97
C ALA A 155 -15.29 -5.29 13.42
N THR A 156 -14.91 -6.50 13.84
CA THR A 156 -14.31 -6.74 15.16
C THR A 156 -12.83 -6.37 15.14
N LEU A 157 -12.39 -5.53 16.07
CA LEU A 157 -10.99 -5.10 16.19
C LEU A 157 -10.13 -6.13 16.93
N VAL A 158 -8.90 -6.31 16.48
CA VAL A 158 -7.89 -7.19 17.10
C VAL A 158 -6.57 -6.42 17.23
N GLY A 159 -6.21 -6.05 18.46
CA GLY A 159 -4.93 -5.38 18.73
C GLY A 159 -3.77 -6.38 18.81
N VAL A 160 -2.82 -6.26 17.88
CA VAL A 160 -1.61 -7.10 17.77
C VAL A 160 -0.39 -6.35 18.29
#